data_AF-A0A7X2H1L8-F1
#
_entry.id   AF-A0A7X2H1L8-F1
#
_cell.length_a   1.000
_cell.length_b   1.000
_cell.length_c   1.000
_cell.angle_alpha   90.00
_cell.angle_beta   90.00
_cell.angle_gamma   90.00
#
_symmetry.space_group_name_H-M   'P 1'
#
loop_
_entity.id
_entity.type
_entity.pdbx_description
1 polymer ?
#
loop_
_entity_poly.entity_id
_entity_poly.type
_entity_poly.pdbx_seq_one_letter_code
_entity_poly.pdbx_strand_id
1 'polypeptide(L)'
;MGSLAFAHNVEAGDQRVSIQFDFIGETGSTMIVPKVRVNTIELSTGERKEEVFLFEDQAFNLPQGFQMKSRSEAEKIKKDSPQEVIFQCGAKSYTVNSSEGVKGYALYNGQSYEDKVIDEWTTLWENKVNRERLYLFDYATKKLSLLKEATSTEKLPPITYSYVTDIKTKKKYKEMDYWDYIYSGTSIGELFLKDDLYEFSDQASKTTKLFSLSKNTYITTIPFSQEGLITEKNLLLCERGNNCFQSEESISFNDNVVFMRGGKYYEILKNHSIKEIKKIKYDWSQYQWKITVNNRVFGQRRIDGWDYLISTDGDKIKKISERYTFVRDVTVSPDHKYLAIFEAAYNKEKSNHLYENEQLRIYDINKQQVVRIIKLPYLKMAPQDIIWQSNTVLQYKPNAASNAVYIRTVNVEILTGIITKDLLEAYDFKDEYAINASDNSNYFSFVRPLEIRYQGKPIKYSKQSSFEGENGLVYCSLKDLATGIGAEIKVEPGAVKLTLNGKTATVDLKDKQVITYAGTAYAPIKSIVLNLGLQYKRKDQFATQINLE
;
A
#
# COMPACT_ATOMS: atom_id res chain seq x y z
N MET A 1 0.49 10.09 52.79
CA MET A 1 -0.76 9.51 52.24
C MET A 1 -1.24 10.43 51.13
N GLY A 2 -1.54 9.88 49.96
CA GLY A 2 -1.94 10.64 48.77
C GLY A 2 -1.37 9.98 47.52
N SER A 3 -2.02 8.90 47.08
CA SER A 3 -1.63 8.05 45.96
C SER A 3 -1.67 8.79 44.62
N LEU A 4 -0.55 8.76 43.89
CA LEU A 4 -0.51 8.98 42.45
C LEU A 4 -1.19 7.78 41.77
N ALA A 5 -2.40 8.01 41.27
CA ALA A 5 -3.06 7.09 40.37
C ALA A 5 -2.29 7.11 39.03
N PHE A 6 -1.64 6.01 38.70
CA PHE A 6 -1.11 5.75 37.37
C PHE A 6 -2.30 5.64 36.42
N ALA A 7 -2.55 6.69 35.63
CA ALA A 7 -3.26 6.52 34.38
C ALA A 7 -2.36 5.66 33.49
N HIS A 8 -2.78 4.43 33.23
CA HIS A 8 -2.20 3.61 32.17
C HIS A 8 -2.47 4.31 30.84
N ASN A 9 -1.46 5.04 30.36
CA ASN A 9 -1.33 5.33 28.94
C ASN A 9 -1.18 3.97 28.25
N VAL A 10 -2.24 3.50 27.60
CA VAL A 10 -2.15 2.42 26.63
C VAL A 10 -1.41 3.03 25.44
N GLU A 11 -0.10 2.75 25.34
CA GLU A 11 0.67 3.08 24.14
C GLU A 11 0.01 2.37 22.96
N ALA A 12 -0.52 3.15 22.01
CA ALA A 12 -1.14 2.67 20.77
C ALA A 12 -0.13 2.01 19.79
N GLY A 13 1.04 1.59 20.27
CA GLY A 13 2.16 1.07 19.47
C GLY A 13 2.17 -0.45 19.27
N ASP A 14 1.39 -1.22 20.05
CA ASP A 14 1.54 -2.70 20.08
C ASP A 14 0.43 -3.45 19.31
N GLN A 15 -0.41 -2.74 18.53
CA GLN A 15 -1.49 -3.33 17.74
C GLN A 15 -1.51 -2.81 16.30
N ARG A 16 -1.79 -3.71 15.35
CA ARG A 16 -2.15 -3.34 13.98
C ARG A 16 -3.65 -3.38 13.82
N VAL A 17 -4.21 -2.36 13.18
CA VAL A 17 -5.65 -2.23 12.97
C VAL A 17 -5.94 -2.09 11.48
N SER A 18 -6.92 -2.84 10.99
CA SER A 18 -7.52 -2.69 9.66
C SER A 18 -9.00 -2.37 9.82
N ILE A 19 -9.46 -1.35 9.09
CA ILE A 19 -10.84 -0.87 9.12
C ILE A 19 -11.40 -0.97 7.70
N GLN A 20 -12.36 -1.86 7.52
CA GLN A 20 -13.07 -2.06 6.26
C GLN A 20 -14.52 -1.60 6.40
N PHE A 21 -15.02 -0.93 5.36
CA PHE A 21 -16.41 -0.54 5.28
C PHE A 21 -17.12 -1.42 4.26
N ASP A 22 -18.22 -1.99 4.72
CA ASP A 22 -19.22 -2.66 3.89
C ASP A 22 -20.50 -1.83 3.95
N PHE A 23 -21.24 -1.78 2.85
CA PHE A 23 -22.55 -1.13 2.82
C PHE A 23 -23.58 -2.22 2.54
N ILE A 24 -24.27 -2.66 3.58
CA ILE A 24 -25.20 -3.78 3.48
C ILE A 24 -26.50 -3.26 2.87
N GLY A 25 -26.82 -3.74 1.68
CA GLY A 25 -28.18 -3.77 1.14
C GLY A 25 -28.46 -5.19 0.65
N GLU A 26 -29.40 -5.89 1.29
CA GLU A 26 -29.84 -7.20 0.82
C GLU A 26 -30.55 -7.05 -0.54
N THR A 27 -30.49 -8.06 -1.40
CA THR A 27 -31.26 -8.08 -2.65
C THR A 27 -32.75 -7.91 -2.33
N GLY A 28 -33.38 -6.88 -2.91
CA GLY A 28 -34.77 -6.52 -2.62
C GLY A 28 -34.97 -5.54 -1.45
N SER A 29 -33.93 -5.22 -0.68
CA SER A 29 -33.95 -4.12 0.28
C SER A 29 -33.94 -2.77 -0.43
N THR A 30 -34.67 -1.80 0.12
CA THR A 30 -34.62 -0.38 -0.29
C THR A 30 -33.72 0.45 0.62
N MET A 31 -33.07 -0.17 1.61
CA MET A 31 -32.25 0.51 2.62
C MET A 31 -30.83 -0.04 2.60
N ILE A 32 -29.87 0.88 2.76
CA ILE A 32 -28.45 0.60 2.90
C ILE A 32 -28.02 0.96 4.31
N VAL A 33 -27.39 0.01 5.00
CA VAL A 33 -26.82 0.21 6.34
C VAL A 33 -25.30 0.19 6.25
N PRO A 34 -24.60 1.27 6.66
CA PRO A 34 -23.15 1.24 6.82
C PRO A 34 -22.73 0.21 7.87
N LYS A 35 -21.77 -0.63 7.51
CA LYS A 35 -21.12 -1.61 8.38
C LYS A 35 -19.63 -1.36 8.38
N VAL A 36 -19.02 -1.40 9.56
CA VAL A 36 -17.58 -1.31 9.71
C VAL A 36 -17.08 -2.61 10.33
N ARG A 37 -16.18 -3.30 9.63
CA ARG A 37 -15.41 -4.44 10.16
C ARG A 37 -14.05 -3.93 10.58
N VAL A 38 -13.67 -4.21 11.82
CA VAL A 38 -12.35 -3.87 12.35
C VAL A 38 -11.58 -5.14 12.68
N ASN A 39 -10.46 -5.35 11.99
CA ASN A 39 -9.53 -6.44 12.25
C ASN A 39 -8.34 -5.92 13.04
N THR A 40 -7.98 -6.57 14.14
CA THR A 40 -6.81 -6.22 14.94
C THR A 40 -5.83 -7.38 15.04
N ILE A 41 -4.55 -7.05 15.11
CA ILE A 41 -3.46 -7.98 15.43
C ILE A 41 -2.64 -7.40 16.57
N GLU A 42 -2.60 -8.10 17.69
CA GLU A 42 -1.73 -7.79 18.82
C GLU A 42 -0.29 -8.19 18.47
N LEU A 43 0.63 -7.23 18.40
CA LEU A 43 2.03 -7.52 18.09
C LEU A 43 2.71 -8.29 19.22
N SER A 44 2.34 -8.02 20.46
CA SER A 44 2.93 -8.68 21.62
C SER A 44 2.60 -10.17 21.73
N THR A 45 1.59 -10.69 21.02
CA THR A 45 1.18 -12.11 21.10
C THR A 45 0.91 -12.77 19.75
N GLY A 46 0.64 -11.99 18.71
CA GLY A 46 0.10 -12.48 17.44
C GLY A 46 -1.41 -12.76 17.46
N GLU A 47 -2.11 -12.50 18.57
CA GLU A 47 -3.56 -12.69 18.70
C GLU A 47 -4.31 -11.81 17.71
N ARG A 48 -5.37 -12.35 17.10
CA ARG A 48 -6.21 -11.65 16.12
C ARG A 48 -7.63 -11.51 16.65
N LYS A 49 -8.25 -10.35 16.44
CA LYS A 49 -9.67 -10.12 16.78
C LYS A 49 -10.37 -9.40 15.64
N GLU A 50 -11.61 -9.81 15.39
CA GLU A 50 -12.53 -9.12 14.49
C GLU A 50 -13.66 -8.51 15.33
N GLU A 51 -13.93 -7.24 15.12
CA GLU A 51 -15.10 -6.52 15.66
C GLU A 51 -15.95 -6.05 14.49
N VAL A 52 -17.28 -6.12 14.62
CA VAL A 52 -18.22 -5.64 13.60
C VAL A 52 -19.16 -4.62 14.22
N PHE A 53 -19.27 -3.46 13.58
CA PHE A 53 -20.15 -2.35 13.97
C PHE A 53 -21.17 -2.09 12.88
N LEU A 54 -22.45 -2.03 13.26
CA LEU A 54 -23.56 -1.67 12.38
C LEU A 54 -24.09 -0.29 12.79
N PHE A 55 -24.33 0.58 11.82
CA PHE A 55 -24.77 1.96 12.04
C PHE A 55 -26.17 2.19 11.45
N GLU A 56 -27.18 1.58 12.06
CA GLU A 56 -28.59 1.69 11.64
C GLU A 56 -29.11 3.12 11.68
N ASP A 57 -28.59 3.96 12.59
CA ASP A 57 -28.90 5.38 12.71
C ASP A 57 -28.40 6.21 11.51
N GLN A 58 -27.45 5.67 10.74
CA GLN A 58 -26.95 6.27 9.49
C GLN A 58 -27.41 5.53 8.23
N ALA A 59 -28.42 4.66 8.37
CA ALA A 59 -29.02 3.99 7.24
C ALA A 59 -29.69 4.98 6.27
N PHE A 60 -29.71 4.64 4.99
CA PHE A 60 -30.29 5.51 3.97
C PHE A 60 -30.98 4.72 2.86
N ASN A 61 -31.95 5.36 2.21
CA ASN A 61 -32.77 4.73 1.19
C ASN A 61 -32.08 4.74 -0.18
N LEU A 62 -32.35 3.70 -0.96
CA LEU A 62 -32.13 3.68 -2.40
C LEU A 62 -32.95 4.78 -3.07
N PRO A 63 -32.52 5.25 -4.26
CA PRO A 63 -33.34 6.13 -5.07
C PRO A 63 -34.70 5.49 -5.39
N GLN A 64 -35.76 6.30 -5.43
CA GLN A 64 -37.11 5.80 -5.69
C GLN A 64 -37.18 5.05 -7.03
N GLY A 65 -37.78 3.86 -7.03
CA GLY A 65 -37.92 3.01 -8.23
C GLY A 65 -36.73 2.11 -8.52
N PHE A 66 -35.63 2.21 -7.76
CA PHE A 66 -34.46 1.36 -7.90
C PHE A 66 -34.47 0.21 -6.88
N GLN A 67 -33.91 -0.94 -7.28
CA GLN A 67 -33.66 -2.09 -6.40
C GLN A 67 -32.20 -2.53 -6.54
N MET A 68 -31.65 -3.08 -5.45
CA MET A 68 -30.32 -3.70 -5.47
C MET A 68 -30.32 -4.92 -6.40
N LYS A 69 -29.45 -4.94 -7.41
CA LYS A 69 -29.21 -6.10 -8.29
C LYS A 69 -27.76 -6.54 -8.19
N SER A 70 -27.50 -7.84 -8.32
CA SER A 70 -26.13 -8.32 -8.46
C SER A 70 -25.55 -7.95 -9.84
N ARG A 71 -24.22 -7.86 -9.94
CA ARG A 71 -23.53 -7.55 -11.20
C ARG A 71 -23.91 -8.52 -12.34
N SER A 72 -24.02 -9.81 -12.02
CA SER A 72 -24.41 -10.84 -13.00
C SER A 72 -25.87 -10.77 -13.43
N GLU A 73 -26.75 -10.14 -12.64
CA GLU A 73 -28.13 -9.84 -13.02
C GLU A 73 -28.21 -8.57 -13.87
N ALA A 74 -27.40 -7.56 -13.55
CA ALA A 74 -27.30 -6.32 -14.32
C ALA A 74 -26.71 -6.52 -15.73
N GLU A 75 -25.82 -7.50 -15.93
CA GLU A 75 -25.14 -7.74 -17.22
C GLU A 75 -25.97 -8.57 -18.24
N LYS A 76 -27.20 -9.03 -17.90
CA LYS A 76 -28.02 -9.92 -18.75
C LYS A 76 -28.96 -9.22 -19.75
N ILE A 77 -28.79 -7.93 -19.99
CA ILE A 77 -29.72 -7.10 -20.78
C ILE A 77 -29.70 -7.51 -22.26
N LYS A 78 -30.88 -7.72 -22.85
CA LYS A 78 -31.06 -8.10 -24.26
C LYS A 78 -31.57 -6.90 -25.08
N LYS A 79 -31.36 -6.96 -26.40
CA LYS A 79 -31.79 -5.95 -27.38
C LYS A 79 -33.28 -5.56 -27.29
N ASP A 80 -34.13 -6.50 -26.88
CA ASP A 80 -35.60 -6.34 -26.79
C ASP A 80 -36.09 -6.19 -25.34
N SER A 81 -35.18 -6.03 -24.37
CA SER A 81 -35.58 -5.76 -22.98
C SER A 81 -36.12 -4.34 -22.85
N PRO A 82 -37.16 -4.11 -22.02
CA PRO A 82 -37.55 -2.76 -21.64
C PRO A 82 -36.38 -2.04 -20.95
N GLN A 83 -36.39 -0.71 -20.99
CA GLN A 83 -35.44 0.14 -20.25
C GLN A 83 -35.40 -0.32 -18.78
N GLU A 84 -34.23 -0.80 -18.36
CA GLU A 84 -34.02 -1.25 -16.99
C GLU A 84 -33.40 -0.14 -16.14
N VAL A 85 -33.79 -0.15 -14.87
CA VAL A 85 -33.40 0.82 -13.86
C VAL A 85 -32.55 0.07 -12.84
N ILE A 86 -31.23 0.32 -12.80
CA ILE A 86 -30.26 -0.51 -12.07
C ILE A 86 -29.57 0.31 -10.99
N PHE A 87 -29.42 -0.29 -9.80
CA PHE A 87 -28.60 0.24 -8.73
C PHE A 87 -27.39 -0.65 -8.45
N GLN A 88 -26.20 -0.06 -8.44
CA GLN A 88 -24.95 -0.70 -8.02
C GLN A 88 -24.30 0.10 -6.90
N CYS A 89 -23.63 -0.57 -5.96
CA CYS A 89 -22.85 0.12 -4.96
C CYS A 89 -21.51 -0.56 -4.67
N GLY A 90 -20.56 0.25 -4.21
CA GLY A 90 -19.29 -0.21 -3.67
C GLY A 90 -18.71 0.81 -2.70
N ALA A 91 -17.63 0.42 -2.04
CA ALA A 91 -16.88 1.32 -1.19
C ALA A 91 -15.37 1.12 -1.36
N LYS A 92 -14.63 2.24 -1.31
CA LYS A 92 -13.19 2.23 -1.11
C LYS A 92 -12.91 2.61 0.33
N SER A 93 -12.19 1.76 1.06
CA SER A 93 -11.89 1.95 2.49
C SER A 93 -10.40 2.17 2.69
N TYR A 94 -10.05 3.00 3.66
CA TYR A 94 -8.67 3.32 4.01
C TYR A 94 -8.52 3.42 5.52
N THR A 95 -7.48 2.80 6.07
CA THR A 95 -7.13 2.93 7.49
C THR A 95 -5.98 3.91 7.65
N VAL A 96 -6.14 4.91 8.51
CA VAL A 96 -5.12 5.92 8.82
C VAL A 96 -4.76 5.83 10.29
N ASN A 97 -3.46 5.89 10.58
CA ASN A 97 -2.95 6.09 11.94
C ASN A 97 -2.33 7.50 12.03
N SER A 98 -2.95 8.38 12.81
CA SER A 98 -2.47 9.75 13.03
C SER A 98 -2.22 10.00 14.52
N SER A 99 -1.71 11.19 14.85
CA SER A 99 -1.57 11.64 16.24
C SER A 99 -2.90 11.70 17.01
N GLU A 100 -4.03 11.71 16.30
CA GLU A 100 -5.38 11.73 16.86
C GLU A 100 -5.98 10.31 17.02
N GLY A 101 -5.19 9.28 16.74
CA GLY A 101 -5.56 7.87 16.83
C GLY A 101 -5.84 7.22 15.47
N VAL A 102 -6.32 5.97 15.52
CA VAL A 102 -6.66 5.19 14.33
C VAL A 102 -8.05 5.60 13.81
N LYS A 103 -8.12 5.95 12.53
CA LYS A 103 -9.33 6.35 11.82
C LYS A 103 -9.52 5.48 10.58
N GLY A 104 -10.77 5.21 10.21
CA GLY A 104 -11.14 4.60 8.94
C GLY A 104 -11.88 5.61 8.08
N TYR A 105 -11.51 5.74 6.81
CA TYR A 105 -12.21 6.56 5.84
C TYR A 105 -12.82 5.68 4.76
N ALA A 106 -14.05 5.99 4.35
CA ALA A 106 -14.66 5.29 3.23
C ALA A 106 -15.39 6.22 2.28
N LEU A 107 -15.16 6.01 1.00
CA LEU A 107 -15.97 6.59 -0.06
C LEU A 107 -16.97 5.54 -0.54
N TYR A 108 -18.21 5.68 -0.10
CA TYR A 108 -19.34 4.98 -0.70
C TYR A 108 -19.65 5.58 -2.06
N ASN A 109 -19.86 4.73 -3.06
CA ASN A 109 -20.31 5.11 -4.40
C ASN A 109 -21.55 4.26 -4.75
N GLY A 110 -22.70 4.90 -4.82
CA GLY A 110 -23.96 4.32 -5.27
C GLY A 110 -24.35 4.87 -6.64
N GLN A 111 -24.47 4.00 -7.63
CA GLN A 111 -24.77 4.34 -9.01
C GLN A 111 -26.19 3.90 -9.33
N SER A 112 -26.99 4.83 -9.81
CA SER A 112 -28.34 4.55 -10.31
C SER A 112 -28.38 4.96 -11.78
N TYR A 113 -28.61 4.01 -12.69
CA TYR A 113 -28.63 4.31 -14.11
C TYR A 113 -29.77 3.63 -14.85
N GLU A 114 -30.11 4.24 -16.00
CA GLU A 114 -31.09 3.77 -16.95
C GLU A 114 -30.38 3.34 -18.23
N ASP A 115 -30.59 2.11 -18.67
CA ASP A 115 -29.97 1.59 -19.89
C ASP A 115 -30.76 1.96 -21.15
N LYS A 116 -30.04 2.34 -22.21
CA LYS A 116 -30.56 2.57 -23.55
C LYS A 116 -29.84 1.68 -24.54
N VAL A 117 -30.60 0.74 -25.09
CA VAL A 117 -30.15 -0.13 -26.18
C VAL A 117 -30.10 0.69 -27.47
N ILE A 118 -28.93 0.73 -28.10
CA ILE A 118 -28.71 1.42 -29.37
C ILE A 118 -28.84 0.42 -30.53
N ASP A 119 -28.21 -0.74 -30.39
CA ASP A 119 -28.32 -1.88 -31.30
C ASP A 119 -28.00 -3.19 -30.56
N GLU A 120 -27.81 -4.29 -31.29
CA GLU A 120 -27.58 -5.62 -30.70
C GLU A 120 -26.19 -5.80 -30.06
N TRP A 121 -25.28 -4.87 -30.28
CA TRP A 121 -23.91 -4.90 -29.75
C TRP A 121 -23.63 -3.73 -28.79
N THR A 122 -24.54 -2.75 -28.71
CA THR A 122 -24.30 -1.47 -28.04
C THR A 122 -25.44 -1.10 -27.09
N THR A 123 -25.15 -1.12 -25.79
CA THR A 123 -26.01 -0.56 -24.73
C THR A 123 -25.23 0.53 -24.00
N LEU A 124 -25.85 1.70 -23.84
CA LEU A 124 -25.28 2.86 -23.17
C LEU A 124 -26.17 3.27 -21.99
N TRP A 125 -25.61 3.96 -21.01
CA TRP A 125 -26.42 4.56 -19.95
C TRP A 125 -27.07 5.84 -20.49
N GLU A 126 -28.39 5.95 -20.52
CA GLU A 126 -29.10 7.17 -20.92
C GLU A 126 -28.95 8.27 -19.87
N ASN A 127 -29.10 7.87 -18.62
CA ASN A 127 -28.97 8.73 -17.46
C ASN A 127 -28.33 7.92 -16.34
N LYS A 128 -27.18 8.37 -15.84
CA LYS A 128 -26.48 7.77 -14.71
C LYS A 128 -26.28 8.82 -13.64
N VAL A 129 -26.72 8.50 -12.42
CA VAL A 129 -26.55 9.35 -11.24
C VAL A 129 -25.66 8.62 -10.25
N ASN A 130 -24.49 9.19 -9.98
CA ASN A 130 -23.58 8.74 -8.93
C ASN A 130 -23.88 9.52 -7.65
N ARG A 131 -24.13 8.81 -6.57
CA ARG A 131 -24.30 9.35 -5.22
C ARG A 131 -23.15 8.88 -4.36
N GLU A 132 -22.40 9.83 -3.87
CA GLU A 132 -21.15 9.56 -3.16
C GLU A 132 -21.24 10.07 -1.74
N ARG A 133 -20.77 9.26 -0.79
CA ARG A 133 -20.79 9.59 0.64
C ARG A 133 -19.44 9.28 1.24
N LEU A 134 -18.81 10.30 1.82
CA LEU A 134 -17.53 10.20 2.48
C LEU A 134 -17.75 10.04 3.99
N TYR A 135 -17.37 8.88 4.51
CA TYR A 135 -17.49 8.53 5.92
C TYR A 135 -16.14 8.55 6.62
N LEU A 136 -16.18 8.87 7.92
CA LEU A 136 -15.11 8.71 8.89
C LEU A 136 -15.61 7.81 10.03
N PHE A 137 -14.87 6.76 10.33
CA PHE A 137 -15.04 5.95 11.52
C PHE A 137 -13.86 6.18 12.47
N ASP A 138 -14.16 6.51 13.72
CA ASP A 138 -13.17 6.71 14.76
C ASP A 138 -13.03 5.44 15.61
N TYR A 139 -11.87 4.78 15.56
CA TYR A 139 -11.68 3.52 16.28
C TYR A 139 -11.69 3.68 17.81
N ALA A 140 -11.29 4.86 18.33
CA ALA A 140 -11.26 5.10 19.77
C ALA A 140 -12.67 5.29 20.34
N THR A 141 -13.51 6.05 19.63
CA THR A 141 -14.87 6.36 20.08
C THR A 141 -15.93 5.41 19.51
N LYS A 142 -15.56 4.57 18.53
CA LYS A 142 -16.43 3.68 17.76
C LYS A 142 -17.57 4.41 17.04
N LYS A 143 -17.39 5.70 16.74
CA LYS A 143 -18.39 6.54 16.08
C LYS A 143 -18.16 6.60 14.58
N LEU A 144 -19.23 6.46 13.82
CA LEU A 144 -19.28 6.78 12.39
C LEU A 144 -19.74 8.22 12.20
N SER A 145 -19.18 8.94 11.25
CA SER A 145 -19.56 10.30 10.89
C SER A 145 -19.58 10.46 9.37
N LEU A 146 -20.68 10.98 8.85
CA LEU A 146 -20.78 11.41 7.46
C LEU A 146 -20.11 12.78 7.33
N LEU A 147 -18.99 12.84 6.60
CA LEU A 147 -18.23 14.08 6.41
C LEU A 147 -18.79 14.92 5.27
N LYS A 148 -19.05 14.27 4.12
CA LYS A 148 -19.50 14.93 2.89
C LYS A 148 -20.39 14.01 2.06
N GLU A 149 -21.24 14.63 1.25
CA GLU A 149 -22.01 13.98 0.21
C GLU A 149 -21.81 14.73 -1.11
N ALA A 150 -21.83 14.01 -2.21
CA ALA A 150 -21.81 14.59 -3.54
C ALA A 150 -22.76 13.82 -4.46
N THR A 151 -23.24 14.50 -5.49
CA THR A 151 -24.04 13.87 -6.55
C THR A 151 -23.58 14.42 -7.87
N SER A 152 -23.26 13.50 -8.78
CA SER A 152 -22.91 13.81 -10.16
C SER A 152 -23.84 13.05 -11.10
N THR A 153 -24.16 13.65 -12.23
CA THR A 153 -25.00 13.05 -13.26
C THR A 153 -24.24 13.00 -14.58
N GLU A 154 -24.32 11.85 -15.25
CA GLU A 154 -23.82 11.62 -16.60
C GLU A 154 -25.05 11.39 -17.49
N LYS A 155 -25.30 12.28 -18.45
CA LYS A 155 -26.45 12.20 -19.33
C LYS A 155 -26.01 12.01 -20.77
N LEU A 156 -26.59 10.99 -21.43
CA LEU A 156 -26.33 10.73 -22.84
C LEU A 156 -26.94 11.87 -23.67
N PRO A 157 -26.15 12.55 -24.52
CA PRO A 157 -26.72 13.51 -25.47
C PRO A 157 -27.57 12.79 -26.52
N PRO A 158 -28.41 13.51 -27.27
CA PRO A 158 -29.06 12.96 -28.45
C PRO A 158 -28.02 12.38 -29.42
N ILE A 159 -28.11 11.07 -29.72
CA ILE A 159 -27.19 10.39 -30.64
C ILE A 159 -27.60 10.70 -32.08
N THR A 160 -26.64 11.16 -32.87
CA THR A 160 -26.77 11.35 -34.32
C THR A 160 -25.93 10.31 -35.08
N TYR A 161 -26.25 10.12 -36.36
CA TYR A 161 -25.57 9.15 -37.21
C TYR A 161 -25.20 9.78 -38.54
N SER A 162 -23.97 9.52 -38.97
CA SER A 162 -23.49 9.83 -40.31
C SER A 162 -23.53 8.58 -41.21
N TYR A 163 -23.68 8.82 -42.51
CA TYR A 163 -23.61 7.76 -43.52
C TYR A 163 -22.30 7.88 -44.28
N VAL A 164 -21.37 6.96 -44.01
CA VAL A 164 -20.07 6.90 -44.68
C VAL A 164 -20.15 5.93 -45.85
N THR A 165 -19.63 6.31 -47.01
CA THR A 165 -19.58 5.43 -48.18
C THR A 165 -18.15 4.97 -48.41
N ASP A 166 -17.91 3.66 -48.38
CA ASP A 166 -16.60 3.11 -48.71
C ASP A 166 -16.27 3.42 -50.18
N ILE A 167 -15.11 4.05 -50.38
CA ILE A 167 -14.74 4.62 -51.67
C ILE A 167 -14.51 3.54 -52.74
N LYS A 168 -14.06 2.34 -52.32
CA LYS A 168 -13.69 1.23 -53.21
C LYS A 168 -14.88 0.34 -53.56
N THR A 169 -15.69 0.00 -52.57
CA THR A 169 -16.82 -0.92 -52.68
C THR A 169 -18.14 -0.22 -52.93
N LYS A 170 -18.19 1.11 -52.77
CA LYS A 170 -19.41 1.95 -52.82
C LYS A 170 -20.49 1.56 -51.81
N LYS A 171 -20.16 0.71 -50.83
CA LYS A 171 -21.07 0.29 -49.78
C LYS A 171 -21.26 1.44 -48.79
N LYS A 172 -22.51 1.69 -48.40
CA LYS A 172 -22.87 2.68 -47.38
C LYS A 172 -22.89 2.01 -46.01
N TYR A 173 -22.30 2.67 -45.03
CA TYR A 173 -22.27 2.29 -43.63
C TYR A 173 -22.90 3.41 -42.82
N LYS A 174 -23.71 3.01 -41.84
CA LYS A 174 -24.23 3.92 -40.82
C LYS A 174 -23.21 3.91 -39.69
N GLU A 175 -22.66 5.07 -39.36
CA GLU A 175 -21.70 5.25 -38.27
C GLU A 175 -22.31 6.19 -37.24
N MET A 176 -22.15 5.86 -35.96
CA MET A 176 -22.56 6.73 -34.86
C MET A 176 -21.58 7.90 -34.78
N ASP A 177 -22.09 9.13 -34.76
CA ASP A 177 -21.24 10.31 -34.62
C ASP A 177 -20.54 10.31 -33.25
N TYR A 178 -19.37 10.95 -33.16
CA TYR A 178 -18.69 11.13 -31.88
C TYR A 178 -19.60 11.86 -30.90
N TRP A 179 -19.71 11.34 -29.69
CA TRP A 179 -20.49 11.91 -28.60
C TRP A 179 -19.70 11.81 -27.30
N ASP A 180 -19.95 12.74 -26.40
CA ASP A 180 -19.45 12.72 -25.03
C ASP A 180 -20.62 12.89 -24.05
N TYR A 181 -20.55 12.18 -22.92
CA TYR A 181 -21.53 12.36 -21.85
C TYR A 181 -21.57 13.80 -21.35
N ILE A 182 -22.78 14.29 -21.09
CA ILE A 182 -22.97 15.57 -20.43
C ILE A 182 -22.85 15.34 -18.92
N TYR A 183 -21.74 15.81 -18.35
CA TYR A 183 -21.46 15.73 -16.92
C TYR A 183 -21.98 16.96 -16.18
N SER A 184 -22.61 16.74 -15.02
CA SER A 184 -23.06 17.82 -14.14
C SER A 184 -22.95 17.41 -12.67
N GLY A 185 -23.01 18.38 -11.77
CA GLY A 185 -22.91 18.17 -10.32
C GLY A 185 -21.47 18.08 -9.83
N THR A 186 -21.29 17.38 -8.71
CA THR A 186 -20.00 17.25 -8.03
C THR A 186 -19.69 15.78 -7.79
N SER A 187 -18.46 15.37 -8.05
CA SER A 187 -17.94 14.05 -7.71
C SER A 187 -16.84 14.13 -6.65
N ILE A 188 -16.71 13.09 -5.84
CA ILE A 188 -15.60 12.87 -4.90
C ILE A 188 -14.61 11.93 -5.58
N GLY A 189 -13.41 12.44 -5.84
CA GLY A 189 -12.37 11.74 -6.58
C GLY A 189 -11.42 10.94 -5.70
N GLU A 190 -10.15 10.98 -6.08
CA GLU A 190 -9.08 10.20 -5.43
C GLU A 190 -8.80 10.66 -3.99
N LEU A 191 -8.42 9.70 -3.15
CA LEU A 191 -7.88 9.97 -1.82
C LEU A 191 -6.36 9.94 -1.89
N PHE A 192 -5.73 11.08 -1.59
CA PHE A 192 -4.29 11.20 -1.38
C PHE A 192 -4.00 10.97 0.10
N LEU A 193 -3.93 9.68 0.48
CA LEU A 193 -3.88 9.25 1.87
C LEU A 193 -2.68 9.85 2.63
N LYS A 194 -1.51 9.94 1.97
CA LYS A 194 -0.28 10.47 2.58
C LYS A 194 -0.39 11.96 2.92
N ASP A 195 -1.17 12.69 2.14
CA ASP A 195 -1.38 14.13 2.29
C ASP A 195 -2.66 14.48 3.04
N ASP A 196 -3.46 13.49 3.44
CA ASP A 196 -4.74 13.71 4.11
C ASP A 196 -5.74 14.49 3.24
N LEU A 197 -5.77 14.24 1.91
CA LEU A 197 -6.60 15.02 0.97
C LEU A 197 -7.58 14.18 0.16
N TYR A 198 -8.80 14.69 -0.01
CA TYR A 198 -9.78 14.23 -1.00
C TYR A 198 -9.98 15.25 -2.11
N GLU A 199 -10.18 14.74 -3.31
CA GLU A 199 -10.61 15.52 -4.46
C GLU A 199 -12.13 15.73 -4.47
N PHE A 200 -12.58 16.96 -4.68
CA PHE A 200 -13.99 17.31 -4.94
C PHE A 200 -14.08 18.08 -6.25
N SER A 201 -14.65 17.44 -7.25
CA SER A 201 -14.65 17.93 -8.62
C SER A 201 -16.04 18.42 -9.01
N ASP A 202 -16.17 19.72 -9.24
CA ASP A 202 -17.41 20.40 -9.65
C ASP A 202 -17.44 20.70 -11.17
N GLN A 203 -18.38 20.05 -11.85
CA GLN A 203 -18.52 20.08 -13.32
C GLN A 203 -19.05 21.42 -13.86
N ALA A 204 -19.83 22.16 -13.07
CA ALA A 204 -20.45 23.41 -13.50
C ALA A 204 -19.43 24.56 -13.47
N SER A 205 -18.71 24.68 -12.36
CA SER A 205 -17.63 25.65 -12.18
C SER A 205 -16.34 25.25 -12.87
N LYS A 206 -16.23 23.98 -13.30
CA LYS A 206 -15.01 23.39 -13.83
C LYS A 206 -13.85 23.57 -12.85
N THR A 207 -14.06 23.19 -11.58
CA THR A 207 -13.04 23.31 -10.53
C THR A 207 -12.93 22.08 -9.63
N THR A 208 -11.70 21.71 -9.32
CA THR A 208 -11.33 20.69 -8.34
C THR A 208 -10.94 21.37 -7.04
N LYS A 209 -11.59 21.00 -5.94
CA LYS A 209 -11.23 21.42 -4.59
C LYS A 209 -10.53 20.29 -3.87
N LEU A 210 -9.45 20.60 -3.17
CA LEU A 210 -8.76 19.63 -2.33
C LEU A 210 -9.20 19.85 -0.88
N PHE A 211 -9.77 18.80 -0.27
CA PHE A 211 -10.36 18.81 1.06
C PHE A 211 -9.49 18.03 2.03
N SER A 212 -9.06 18.65 3.13
CA SER A 212 -8.35 17.95 4.20
C SER A 212 -9.31 17.27 5.16
N LEU A 213 -9.06 15.98 5.44
CA LEU A 213 -9.88 15.23 6.39
C LEU A 213 -9.58 15.64 7.82
N SER A 214 -8.30 15.70 8.21
CA SER A 214 -7.89 16.08 9.58
C SER A 214 -8.36 17.48 9.95
N LYS A 215 -8.37 18.43 9.00
CA LYS A 215 -8.82 19.81 9.24
C LYS A 215 -10.29 20.05 8.91
N ASN A 216 -10.96 19.08 8.29
CA ASN A 216 -12.35 19.19 7.83
C ASN A 216 -12.61 20.49 7.02
N THR A 217 -11.69 20.86 6.13
CA THR A 217 -11.75 22.12 5.37
C THR A 217 -11.09 22.01 4.00
N TYR A 218 -11.46 22.89 3.06
CA TYR A 218 -10.81 22.98 1.76
C TYR A 218 -9.47 23.71 1.87
N ILE A 219 -8.43 23.11 1.30
CA ILE A 219 -7.07 23.65 1.28
C ILE A 219 -6.86 24.58 0.09
N THR A 220 -7.34 24.18 -1.08
CA THR A 220 -7.17 24.94 -2.33
C THR A 220 -8.26 24.59 -3.34
N THR A 221 -8.40 25.43 -4.37
CA THR A 221 -9.27 25.22 -5.53
C THR A 221 -8.42 25.37 -6.79
N ILE A 222 -8.59 24.46 -7.73
CA ILE A 222 -7.80 24.34 -8.94
C ILE A 222 -8.75 24.18 -10.13
N PRO A 223 -8.55 24.87 -11.27
CA PRO A 223 -9.42 24.73 -12.43
C PRO A 223 -9.30 23.34 -13.08
N PHE A 224 -10.42 22.79 -13.54
CA PHE A 224 -10.48 21.61 -14.41
C PHE A 224 -9.80 21.94 -15.72
N SER A 225 -8.63 21.37 -15.93
CA SER A 225 -7.90 21.43 -17.19
C SER A 225 -7.09 20.16 -17.30
N GLN A 226 -6.63 19.80 -18.51
CA GLN A 226 -5.61 18.75 -18.68
C GLN A 226 -4.33 19.02 -17.84
N GLU A 227 -4.20 20.25 -17.35
CA GLU A 227 -3.11 20.81 -16.56
C GLU A 227 -3.35 20.77 -15.03
N GLY A 228 -4.58 20.48 -14.57
CA GLY A 228 -5.15 21.02 -13.32
C GLY A 228 -5.07 20.19 -12.03
N LEU A 229 -4.66 18.93 -12.04
CA LEU A 229 -4.24 18.22 -10.84
C LEU A 229 -3.22 17.21 -11.32
N ILE A 230 -2.03 17.24 -10.72
CA ILE A 230 -0.97 16.35 -11.13
C ILE A 230 -0.71 15.44 -9.95
N THR A 231 -1.33 14.26 -10.03
CA THR A 231 -1.49 13.32 -8.92
C THR A 231 -0.15 12.90 -8.29
N GLU A 232 -0.24 12.18 -7.17
CA GLU A 232 0.91 11.68 -6.41
C GLU A 232 2.06 11.23 -7.32
N LYS A 233 3.25 11.73 -6.98
CA LYS A 233 4.48 11.53 -7.74
C LYS A 233 4.95 10.07 -7.66
N ASN A 234 4.24 9.13 -8.28
CA ASN A 234 4.74 7.78 -8.50
C ASN A 234 5.72 7.80 -9.68
N LEU A 235 6.95 8.23 -9.40
CA LEU A 235 8.09 8.27 -10.33
C LEU A 235 8.31 6.93 -11.04
N LEU A 236 7.86 5.81 -10.47
CA LEU A 236 8.01 4.51 -11.09
C LEU A 236 6.95 4.20 -12.15
N LEU A 237 5.70 4.63 -11.92
CA LEU A 237 4.63 4.56 -12.91
C LEU A 237 4.88 5.56 -14.05
N CYS A 238 5.48 6.71 -13.73
CA CYS A 238 5.97 7.69 -14.70
C CYS A 238 6.88 7.09 -15.76
N GLU A 239 7.89 6.33 -15.33
CA GLU A 239 8.95 5.80 -16.20
C GLU A 239 8.48 4.63 -17.06
N ARG A 240 7.28 4.09 -16.79
CA ARG A 240 6.65 2.99 -17.56
C ARG A 240 5.56 3.47 -18.53
N GLY A 241 5.43 4.80 -18.73
CA GLY A 241 4.52 5.39 -19.71
C GLY A 241 3.09 5.61 -19.24
N ASN A 242 2.83 5.59 -17.93
CA ASN A 242 1.52 5.93 -17.37
C ASN A 242 1.48 7.39 -16.90
N ASN A 243 0.30 8.03 -17.04
CA ASN A 243 0.02 9.44 -16.71
C ASN A 243 0.74 9.94 -15.46
N CYS A 244 1.74 10.81 -15.62
CA CYS A 244 2.49 11.31 -14.48
C CYS A 244 3.16 12.67 -14.73
N PHE A 245 3.61 13.28 -13.64
CA PHE A 245 4.33 14.55 -13.67
C PHE A 245 5.80 14.43 -14.07
N GLN A 246 6.19 15.03 -15.21
CA GLN A 246 7.59 15.31 -15.53
C GLN A 246 7.80 16.83 -15.61
N SER A 247 8.66 17.38 -14.76
CA SER A 247 9.00 18.81 -14.79
C SER A 247 10.49 19.06 -14.87
N GLU A 248 10.85 20.10 -15.63
CA GLU A 248 12.19 20.69 -15.68
C GLU A 248 12.56 21.41 -14.36
N GLU A 249 11.63 21.49 -13.41
CA GLU A 249 11.78 22.18 -12.14
C GLU A 249 12.37 21.33 -11.00
N SER A 250 12.67 22.00 -9.88
CA SER A 250 13.31 21.46 -8.68
C SER A 250 12.31 20.64 -7.87
N ILE A 251 12.08 19.40 -8.27
CA ILE A 251 11.16 18.56 -7.52
C ILE A 251 11.89 17.95 -6.33
N SER A 252 11.56 18.40 -5.11
CA SER A 252 11.91 17.71 -3.87
C SER A 252 11.16 16.38 -3.80
N PHE A 253 11.78 15.34 -3.23
CA PHE A 253 11.16 14.04 -2.97
C PHE A 253 10.27 14.14 -1.72
N ASN A 254 9.06 14.65 -1.88
CA ASN A 254 7.98 14.32 -0.96
C ASN A 254 6.84 13.77 -1.85
N ASP A 255 6.17 12.70 -1.44
CA ASP A 255 5.00 12.13 -2.13
C ASP A 255 3.76 13.04 -2.05
N ASN A 256 4.00 14.35 -2.01
CA ASN A 256 3.00 15.39 -1.87
C ASN A 256 2.18 15.51 -3.17
N VAL A 257 0.89 15.83 -3.04
CA VAL A 257 0.06 16.30 -4.15
C VAL A 257 0.68 17.54 -4.79
N VAL A 258 0.82 17.49 -6.13
CA VAL A 258 1.29 18.60 -6.96
C VAL A 258 0.15 19.12 -7.83
N PHE A 259 0.13 20.41 -8.09
CA PHE A 259 -0.81 20.99 -9.03
C PHE A 259 -0.20 22.16 -9.79
N MET A 260 -0.73 22.43 -10.98
CA MET A 260 -0.34 23.60 -11.77
C MET A 260 -1.37 24.72 -11.60
N ARG A 261 -0.88 25.96 -11.48
CA ARG A 261 -1.72 27.16 -11.46
C ARG A 261 -1.00 28.32 -12.10
N GLY A 262 -1.54 28.84 -13.21
CA GLY A 262 -0.93 29.97 -13.93
C GLY A 262 0.45 29.65 -14.50
N GLY A 263 0.64 28.44 -15.05
CA GLY A 263 1.89 28.00 -15.66
C GLY A 263 3.04 27.70 -14.68
N LYS A 264 2.75 27.64 -13.38
CA LYS A 264 3.71 27.31 -12.32
C LYS A 264 3.24 26.09 -11.53
N TYR A 265 4.20 25.32 -11.02
CA TYR A 265 3.90 24.15 -10.21
C TYR A 265 3.99 24.45 -8.71
N TYR A 266 3.09 23.81 -7.96
CA TYR A 266 2.98 23.95 -6.51
C TYR A 266 2.88 22.57 -5.87
N GLU A 267 3.56 22.39 -4.74
CA GLU A 267 3.40 21.21 -3.87
C GLU A 267 2.57 21.58 -2.64
N ILE A 268 1.72 20.65 -2.17
CA ILE A 268 1.03 20.75 -0.88
C ILE A 268 1.86 20.00 0.16
N LEU A 269 2.44 20.72 1.11
CA LEU A 269 3.25 20.11 2.17
C LEU A 269 2.35 19.40 3.19
N LYS A 270 2.92 18.50 4.00
CA LYS A 270 2.22 17.74 5.06
C LYS A 270 1.38 18.59 6.03
N ASN A 271 1.77 19.85 6.27
CA ASN A 271 1.00 20.80 7.09
C ASN A 271 -0.13 21.52 6.31
N HIS A 272 -0.40 21.08 5.08
CA HIS A 272 -1.25 21.68 4.04
C HIS A 272 -0.89 23.10 3.62
N SER A 273 0.35 23.53 3.84
CA SER A 273 0.84 24.77 3.22
C SER A 273 1.25 24.54 1.77
N ILE A 274 1.07 25.55 0.93
CA ILE A 274 1.33 25.48 -0.51
C ILE A 274 2.67 26.16 -0.80
N LYS A 275 3.56 25.45 -1.51
CA LYS A 275 4.89 25.96 -1.86
C LYS A 275 5.12 25.88 -3.37
N GLU A 276 5.59 26.99 -3.96
CA GLU A 276 5.98 27.04 -5.36
C GLU A 276 7.24 26.20 -5.60
N ILE A 277 7.20 25.37 -6.64
CA ILE A 277 8.35 24.59 -7.13
C ILE A 277 9.15 25.50 -8.08
N LYS A 278 10.47 25.57 -7.92
CA LYS A 278 11.34 26.50 -8.68
C LYS A 278 12.18 25.77 -9.71
N LYS A 279 12.57 26.40 -10.82
CA LYS A 279 13.45 25.77 -11.82
C LYS A 279 14.90 25.55 -11.31
N ILE A 280 15.53 24.39 -11.62
CA ILE A 280 16.97 24.17 -11.39
C ILE A 280 17.76 24.38 -12.69
N LYS A 281 19.02 24.77 -12.56
CA LYS A 281 19.99 25.05 -13.63
C LYS A 281 20.79 23.80 -14.06
N TYR A 282 20.13 22.70 -14.44
CA TYR A 282 20.79 21.52 -15.04
C TYR A 282 20.22 21.20 -16.44
N ASP A 283 21.06 20.66 -17.33
CA ASP A 283 20.63 20.12 -18.62
C ASP A 283 20.03 18.72 -18.42
N TRP A 284 18.70 18.67 -18.42
CA TRP A 284 17.93 17.48 -18.08
C TRP A 284 17.78 16.48 -19.22
N SER A 285 18.16 16.83 -20.45
CA SER A 285 18.05 15.97 -21.63
C SER A 285 18.90 14.70 -21.55
N GLN A 286 19.90 14.68 -20.66
CA GLN A 286 20.88 13.59 -20.53
C GLN A 286 20.47 12.51 -19.51
N TYR A 287 19.33 12.67 -18.83
CA TYR A 287 18.85 11.77 -17.80
C TYR A 287 17.61 11.02 -18.30
N GLN A 288 17.58 9.70 -18.16
CA GLN A 288 16.38 8.89 -18.42
C GLN A 288 15.33 9.13 -17.33
N TRP A 289 15.79 9.27 -16.08
CA TRP A 289 14.97 9.70 -14.96
C TRP A 289 15.83 10.36 -13.87
N LYS A 290 15.16 11.08 -12.94
CA LYS A 290 15.83 11.80 -11.85
C LYS A 290 14.97 11.93 -10.59
N ILE A 291 15.63 12.00 -9.44
CA ILE A 291 15.06 12.34 -8.14
C ILE A 291 15.98 13.32 -7.41
N THR A 292 15.44 14.32 -6.69
CA THR A 292 16.24 15.22 -5.83
C THR A 292 15.95 14.97 -4.36
N VAL A 293 16.99 14.71 -3.57
CA VAL A 293 16.89 14.45 -2.12
C VAL A 293 18.00 15.21 -1.39
N ASN A 294 17.66 15.99 -0.35
CA ASN A 294 18.62 16.74 0.48
C ASN A 294 19.66 17.53 -0.34
N ASN A 295 19.22 18.22 -1.40
CA ASN A 295 20.05 18.99 -2.36
C ASN A 295 20.91 18.17 -3.34
N ARG A 296 20.75 16.86 -3.40
CA ARG A 296 21.46 15.99 -4.34
C ARG A 296 20.51 15.45 -5.39
N VAL A 297 20.95 15.38 -6.63
CA VAL A 297 20.18 14.74 -7.70
C VAL A 297 20.72 13.34 -7.92
N PHE A 298 19.83 12.36 -7.90
CA PHE A 298 20.08 11.01 -8.35
C PHE A 298 19.34 10.77 -9.65
N GLY A 299 19.86 9.91 -10.52
CA GLY A 299 19.17 9.59 -11.75
C GLY A 299 19.90 8.56 -12.58
N GLN A 300 19.22 8.07 -13.61
CA GLN A 300 19.81 7.14 -14.56
C GLN A 300 20.32 7.88 -15.79
N ARG A 301 21.59 7.66 -16.11
CA ARG A 301 22.25 8.26 -17.27
C ARG A 301 23.03 7.21 -18.04
N ARG A 302 22.93 7.26 -19.37
CA ARG A 302 23.75 6.43 -20.25
C ARG A 302 25.15 7.02 -20.38
N ILE A 303 26.17 6.26 -19.97
CA ILE A 303 27.59 6.64 -20.02
C ILE A 303 28.35 5.46 -20.62
N ASP A 304 29.16 5.71 -21.65
CA ASP A 304 29.96 4.68 -22.35
C ASP A 304 29.14 3.46 -22.81
N GLY A 305 27.89 3.71 -23.25
CA GLY A 305 26.98 2.68 -23.75
C GLY A 305 26.15 1.95 -22.69
N TRP A 306 26.37 2.22 -21.40
CA TRP A 306 25.69 1.56 -20.27
C TRP A 306 24.85 2.55 -19.44
N ASP A 307 23.72 2.08 -18.91
CA ASP A 307 22.91 2.86 -17.99
C ASP A 307 23.46 2.74 -16.56
N TYR A 308 23.76 3.90 -15.96
CA TYR A 308 24.24 3.98 -14.58
C TYR A 308 23.26 4.78 -13.73
N LEU A 309 23.01 4.30 -12.51
CA LEU A 309 22.55 5.17 -11.45
C LEU A 309 23.70 6.06 -11.02
N ILE A 310 23.47 7.36 -11.07
CA ILE A 310 24.44 8.37 -10.66
C ILE A 310 23.88 9.24 -9.54
N SER A 311 24.78 9.83 -8.76
CA SER A 311 24.50 10.96 -7.87
C SER A 311 25.25 12.18 -8.36
N THR A 312 24.70 13.36 -8.08
CA THR A 312 25.34 14.65 -8.31
C THR A 312 25.58 15.36 -6.99
N ASP A 313 26.75 15.99 -6.89
CA ASP A 313 27.09 16.92 -5.82
C ASP A 313 27.61 18.21 -6.48
N GLY A 314 26.68 19.12 -6.77
CA GLY A 314 26.92 20.18 -7.75
C GLY A 314 27.23 19.60 -9.14
N ASP A 315 28.29 20.09 -9.77
CA ASP A 315 28.70 19.64 -11.12
C ASP A 315 29.41 18.27 -11.13
N LYS A 316 29.69 17.67 -9.96
CA LYS A 316 30.39 16.38 -9.87
C LYS A 316 29.41 15.22 -9.99
N ILE A 317 29.67 14.32 -10.94
CA ILE A 317 28.90 13.09 -11.15
C ILE A 317 29.63 11.90 -10.50
N LYS A 318 28.91 11.13 -9.69
CA LYS A 318 29.38 9.88 -9.08
C LYS A 318 28.54 8.70 -9.53
N LYS A 319 29.17 7.66 -10.07
CA LYS A 319 28.49 6.38 -10.39
C LYS A 319 28.22 5.61 -9.10
N ILE A 320 26.96 5.22 -8.88
CA ILE A 320 26.52 4.40 -7.73
C ILE A 320 26.40 2.94 -8.13
N SER A 321 25.73 2.66 -9.25
CA SER A 321 25.59 1.30 -9.77
C SER A 321 26.85 0.88 -10.53
N GLU A 322 27.05 -0.43 -10.64
CA GLU A 322 28.21 -0.99 -11.33
C GLU A 322 27.96 -1.16 -12.83
N ARG A 323 29.05 -1.35 -13.59
CA ARG A 323 28.90 -1.87 -14.96
C ARG A 323 28.30 -3.28 -14.86
N TYR A 324 27.35 -3.60 -15.74
CA TYR A 324 26.61 -4.86 -15.73
C TYR A 324 25.58 -5.03 -14.61
N THR A 325 25.02 -3.94 -14.11
CA THR A 325 23.79 -3.98 -13.29
C THR A 325 22.67 -3.24 -14.00
N PHE A 326 21.46 -3.78 -13.96
CA PHE A 326 20.26 -3.12 -14.42
C PHE A 326 19.43 -2.66 -13.23
N VAL A 327 19.18 -1.36 -13.11
CA VAL A 327 18.35 -0.81 -12.04
C VAL A 327 16.89 -1.08 -12.38
N ARG A 328 16.20 -1.81 -11.50
CA ARG A 328 14.78 -2.16 -11.61
C ARG A 328 13.89 -1.08 -11.03
N ASP A 329 14.34 -0.53 -9.90
CA ASP A 329 13.54 0.33 -9.03
C ASP A 329 14.46 1.05 -8.03
N VAL A 330 14.03 2.23 -7.55
CA VAL A 330 14.72 3.04 -6.55
C VAL A 330 13.71 3.69 -5.62
N THR A 331 13.95 3.62 -4.32
CA THR A 331 13.13 4.29 -3.29
C THR A 331 13.99 4.96 -2.22
N VAL A 332 13.45 6.01 -1.60
CA VAL A 332 14.14 6.82 -0.58
C VAL A 332 13.54 6.55 0.79
N SER A 333 14.37 6.35 1.82
CA SER A 333 13.88 6.15 3.20
C SER A 333 13.11 7.39 3.69
N PRO A 334 12.12 7.24 4.58
CA PRO A 334 11.30 8.37 5.07
C PRO A 334 12.10 9.50 5.73
N ASP A 335 13.23 9.20 6.37
CA ASP A 335 14.15 10.20 6.94
C ASP A 335 15.16 10.77 5.92
N HIS A 336 15.02 10.42 4.65
CA HIS A 336 15.85 10.84 3.53
C HIS A 336 17.34 10.52 3.69
N LYS A 337 17.71 9.55 4.53
CA LYS A 337 19.12 9.15 4.73
C LYS A 337 19.59 8.08 3.77
N TYR A 338 18.71 7.20 3.34
CA TYR A 338 19.07 6.03 2.54
C TYR A 338 18.33 6.02 1.21
N LEU A 339 19.07 5.62 0.17
CA LEU A 339 18.53 5.24 -1.12
C LEU A 339 18.62 3.72 -1.24
N ALA A 340 17.47 3.07 -1.43
CA ALA A 340 17.39 1.63 -1.68
C ALA A 340 17.20 1.40 -3.17
N ILE A 341 18.11 0.64 -3.78
CA ILE A 341 18.24 0.47 -5.22
C ILE A 341 18.08 -1.02 -5.53
N PHE A 342 17.00 -1.38 -6.20
CA PHE A 342 16.78 -2.74 -6.68
C PHE A 342 17.52 -2.93 -7.99
N GLU A 343 18.44 -3.89 -8.03
CA GLU A 343 19.29 -4.14 -9.17
C GLU A 343 19.23 -5.62 -9.58
N ALA A 344 19.23 -5.86 -10.89
CA ALA A 344 19.53 -7.17 -11.44
C ALA A 344 20.98 -7.16 -11.96
N ALA A 345 21.84 -7.97 -11.35
CA ALA A 345 23.23 -8.12 -11.76
C ALA A 345 23.37 -9.17 -12.87
N TYR A 346 24.05 -8.81 -13.96
CA TYR A 346 24.36 -9.75 -15.04
C TYR A 346 25.55 -10.63 -14.69
N ASN A 347 25.56 -11.85 -15.24
CA ASN A 347 26.80 -12.63 -15.28
C ASN A 347 27.82 -11.94 -16.19
N LYS A 348 28.99 -11.60 -15.61
CA LYS A 348 30.12 -10.98 -16.34
C LYS A 348 30.81 -11.97 -17.30
N GLU A 349 30.64 -13.27 -17.09
CA GLU A 349 31.31 -14.37 -17.81
C GLU A 349 30.44 -14.98 -18.93
N LYS A 350 29.14 -14.67 -19.00
CA LYS A 350 28.24 -15.19 -20.04
C LYS A 350 28.01 -14.16 -21.13
N SER A 351 28.23 -14.56 -22.39
CA SER A 351 28.05 -13.73 -23.59
C SER A 351 26.65 -13.12 -23.75
N ASN A 352 25.64 -13.77 -23.16
CA ASN A 352 24.24 -13.39 -23.33
C ASN A 352 23.73 -12.44 -22.22
N HIS A 353 24.60 -11.99 -21.30
CA HIS A 353 24.24 -11.12 -20.18
C HIS A 353 22.92 -11.56 -19.52
N LEU A 354 22.86 -12.81 -19.06
CA LEU A 354 21.69 -13.30 -18.33
C LEU A 354 21.74 -12.74 -16.89
N TYR A 355 20.59 -12.27 -16.41
CA TYR A 355 20.42 -11.86 -15.00
C TYR A 355 20.63 -13.07 -14.08
N GLU A 356 21.55 -12.95 -13.14
CA GLU A 356 21.88 -14.05 -12.22
C GLU A 356 21.50 -13.78 -10.78
N ASN A 357 21.55 -12.53 -10.34
CA ASN A 357 21.22 -12.16 -8.97
C ASN A 357 20.37 -10.89 -8.96
N GLU A 358 19.20 -10.98 -8.32
CA GLU A 358 18.47 -9.78 -7.88
C GLU A 358 19.06 -9.37 -6.53
N GLN A 359 19.33 -8.08 -6.36
CA GLN A 359 19.96 -7.52 -5.17
C GLN A 359 19.36 -6.17 -4.81
N LEU A 360 19.48 -5.82 -3.54
CA LEU A 360 19.13 -4.51 -3.00
C LEU A 360 20.40 -3.82 -2.53
N ARG A 361 20.77 -2.74 -3.20
CA ARG A 361 21.90 -1.88 -2.82
C ARG A 361 21.39 -0.73 -1.98
N ILE A 362 22.00 -0.55 -0.81
CA ILE A 362 21.67 0.52 0.13
C ILE A 362 22.78 1.57 0.07
N TYR A 363 22.42 2.80 -0.27
CA TYR A 363 23.32 3.93 -0.39
C TYR A 363 22.99 4.99 0.65
N ASP A 364 23.98 5.39 1.46
CA ASP A 364 23.86 6.51 2.38
C ASP A 364 23.97 7.81 1.58
N ILE A 365 22.86 8.54 1.50
CA ILE A 365 22.71 9.77 0.71
C ILE A 365 23.67 10.84 1.23
N ASN A 366 23.85 10.95 2.55
CA ASN A 366 24.65 12.00 3.16
C ASN A 366 26.14 11.69 3.11
N LYS A 367 26.52 10.45 3.40
CA LYS A 367 27.91 9.99 3.32
C LYS A 367 28.36 9.67 1.90
N GLN A 368 27.43 9.65 0.95
CA GLN A 368 27.69 9.37 -0.46
C GLN A 368 28.41 8.02 -0.65
N GLN A 369 27.96 6.95 0.00
CA GLN A 369 28.61 5.65 -0.09
C GLN A 369 27.63 4.49 0.00
N VAL A 370 27.99 3.36 -0.61
CA VAL A 370 27.25 2.11 -0.46
C VAL A 370 27.48 1.59 0.96
N VAL A 371 26.38 1.34 1.67
CA VAL A 371 26.35 0.78 3.03
C VAL A 371 26.32 -0.74 2.98
N ARG A 372 25.49 -1.30 2.09
CA ARG A 372 25.26 -2.74 1.99
C ARG A 372 24.73 -3.12 0.61
N ILE A 373 25.00 -4.37 0.21
CA ILE A 373 24.34 -5.05 -0.90
C ILE A 373 23.72 -6.32 -0.31
N ILE A 374 22.42 -6.50 -0.51
CA ILE A 374 21.63 -7.59 0.06
C ILE A 374 21.13 -8.45 -1.11
N LYS A 375 21.41 -9.75 -1.09
CA LYS A 375 20.86 -10.67 -2.09
C LYS A 375 19.38 -10.90 -1.82
N LEU A 376 18.54 -10.76 -2.85
CA LEU A 376 17.10 -10.94 -2.71
C LEU A 376 16.69 -12.42 -2.92
N PRO A 377 15.65 -12.90 -2.23
CA PRO A 377 15.25 -14.32 -2.24
C PRO A 377 14.60 -14.76 -3.56
N TYR A 378 14.04 -13.82 -4.32
CA TYR A 378 13.33 -14.09 -5.57
C TYR A 378 14.14 -13.57 -6.75
N LEU A 379 14.46 -14.47 -7.68
CA LEU A 379 15.27 -14.17 -8.86
C LEU A 379 14.36 -13.80 -10.05
N LYS A 380 14.84 -12.88 -10.91
CA LYS A 380 14.16 -12.46 -12.16
C LYS A 380 12.77 -11.86 -11.93
N MET A 381 12.51 -11.33 -10.74
CA MET A 381 11.24 -10.72 -10.36
C MET A 381 11.52 -9.26 -10.00
N ALA A 382 10.91 -8.34 -10.73
CA ALA A 382 10.97 -6.93 -10.39
C ALA A 382 10.20 -6.68 -9.09
N PRO A 383 10.62 -5.75 -8.23
CA PRO A 383 9.81 -5.35 -7.09
C PRO A 383 8.54 -4.61 -7.56
N GLN A 384 7.49 -4.74 -6.76
CA GLN A 384 6.20 -4.06 -6.81
C GLN A 384 5.78 -3.72 -5.37
N ASP A 385 4.80 -2.83 -5.22
CA ASP A 385 4.19 -2.47 -3.94
C ASP A 385 5.24 -2.17 -2.85
N ILE A 386 6.20 -1.31 -3.19
CA ILE A 386 7.34 -0.99 -2.32
C ILE A 386 6.88 0.02 -1.25
N ILE A 387 7.03 -0.36 0.02
CA ILE A 387 6.57 0.42 1.16
C ILE A 387 7.68 0.46 2.22
N TRP A 388 8.01 1.66 2.71
CA TRP A 388 8.84 1.81 3.90
C TRP A 388 7.99 1.67 5.15
N GLN A 389 8.32 0.66 5.96
CA GLN A 389 7.63 0.37 7.22
C GLN A 389 8.26 1.12 8.41
N SER A 390 9.53 1.51 8.25
CA SER A 390 10.26 2.41 9.15
C SER A 390 11.37 3.10 8.36
N ASN A 391 12.26 3.84 9.03
CA ASN A 391 13.46 4.40 8.39
C ASN A 391 14.45 3.35 7.87
N THR A 392 14.35 2.10 8.35
CA THR A 392 15.30 1.03 7.99
C THR A 392 14.65 -0.28 7.58
N VAL A 393 13.32 -0.44 7.71
CA VAL A 393 12.62 -1.63 7.24
C VAL A 393 11.88 -1.32 5.94
N LEU A 394 12.33 -1.96 4.87
CA LEU A 394 11.75 -1.86 3.54
C LEU A 394 10.93 -3.10 3.21
N GLN A 395 9.70 -2.91 2.77
CA GLN A 395 8.83 -3.96 2.29
C GLN A 395 8.69 -3.87 0.77
N TYR A 396 8.63 -5.03 0.10
CA TYR A 396 8.25 -5.10 -1.31
C TYR A 396 7.56 -6.43 -1.63
N LYS A 397 6.79 -6.44 -2.72
CA LYS A 397 6.19 -7.63 -3.31
C LYS A 397 6.90 -7.96 -4.62
N PRO A 398 7.43 -9.18 -4.81
CA PRO A 398 8.00 -9.56 -6.10
C PRO A 398 6.91 -9.70 -7.16
N ASN A 399 7.10 -9.10 -8.34
CA ASN A 399 6.23 -9.27 -9.50
C ASN A 399 6.43 -10.66 -10.11
N ALA A 400 5.37 -11.47 -10.11
CA ALA A 400 5.39 -12.79 -10.73
C ALA A 400 4.21 -12.96 -11.68
N ALA A 401 4.52 -13.13 -12.97
CA ALA A 401 3.53 -13.37 -14.02
C ALA A 401 2.86 -14.77 -13.91
N SER A 402 3.43 -15.69 -13.14
CA SER A 402 2.92 -17.04 -12.89
C SER A 402 3.27 -17.50 -11.46
N ASN A 403 2.49 -18.44 -10.90
CA ASN A 403 2.69 -19.00 -9.54
C ASN A 403 2.64 -17.99 -8.39
N ALA A 404 1.78 -16.97 -8.49
CA ALA A 404 1.62 -15.91 -7.47
C ALA A 404 1.37 -16.43 -6.04
N VAL A 405 0.77 -17.63 -5.90
CA VAL A 405 0.43 -18.25 -4.60
C VAL A 405 1.67 -18.57 -3.74
N TYR A 406 2.85 -18.75 -4.34
CA TYR A 406 4.11 -19.03 -3.61
C TYR A 406 5.00 -17.80 -3.42
N ILE A 407 4.61 -16.66 -4.01
CA ILE A 407 5.36 -15.41 -3.95
C ILE A 407 4.82 -14.59 -2.80
N ARG A 408 5.66 -14.41 -1.78
CA ARG A 408 5.30 -13.75 -0.53
C ARG A 408 5.92 -12.37 -0.51
N THR A 409 5.22 -11.42 0.11
CA THR A 409 5.78 -10.11 0.44
C THR A 409 7.04 -10.28 1.29
N VAL A 410 8.09 -9.56 0.92
CA VAL A 410 9.39 -9.58 1.56
C VAL A 410 9.59 -8.31 2.36
N ASN A 411 10.12 -8.44 3.58
CA ASN A 411 10.55 -7.32 4.41
C ASN A 411 12.06 -7.45 4.64
N VAL A 412 12.78 -6.33 4.49
CA VAL A 412 14.23 -6.24 4.57
C VAL A 412 14.60 -5.16 5.58
N GLU A 413 15.31 -5.53 6.64
CA GLU A 413 16.01 -4.55 7.48
C GLU A 413 17.33 -4.18 6.79
N ILE A 414 17.42 -2.95 6.31
CA ILE A 414 18.44 -2.56 5.32
C ILE A 414 19.86 -2.49 5.89
N LEU A 415 20.02 -2.27 7.20
CA LEU A 415 21.32 -2.07 7.83
C LEU A 415 21.99 -3.39 8.22
N THR A 416 21.19 -4.37 8.60
CA THR A 416 21.57 -5.73 9.02
C THR A 416 21.49 -6.72 7.87
N GLY A 417 20.61 -6.50 6.90
CA GLY A 417 20.32 -7.43 5.81
C GLY A 417 19.38 -8.57 6.21
N ILE A 418 18.70 -8.48 7.35
CA ILE A 418 17.72 -9.50 7.77
C ILE A 418 16.54 -9.48 6.81
N ILE A 419 16.19 -10.66 6.28
CA ILE A 419 15.06 -10.87 5.37
C ILE A 419 13.99 -11.71 6.06
N THR A 420 12.76 -11.22 6.02
CA THR A 420 11.57 -11.92 6.54
C THR A 420 10.48 -11.95 5.48
N LYS A 421 9.60 -12.93 5.56
CA LYS A 421 8.51 -13.15 4.61
C LYS A 421 7.18 -13.14 5.33
N ASP A 422 6.18 -12.52 4.71
CA ASP A 422 4.81 -12.60 5.21
C ASP A 422 4.18 -13.96 4.89
N LEU A 423 3.12 -14.30 5.62
CA LEU A 423 2.45 -15.60 5.56
C LEU A 423 1.56 -15.75 4.32
N LEU A 424 0.73 -14.74 4.02
CA LEU A 424 -0.34 -14.88 3.01
C LEU A 424 0.02 -14.28 1.64
N GLU A 425 -0.83 -14.70 0.69
CA GLU A 425 -0.81 -14.45 -0.74
C GLU A 425 -0.58 -12.99 -1.15
N ALA A 426 -0.21 -12.85 -2.41
CA ALA A 426 -0.14 -11.59 -3.13
C ALA A 426 -1.44 -10.74 -3.09
N TYR A 427 -2.61 -11.32 -2.76
CA TYR A 427 -3.92 -10.68 -2.94
C TYR A 427 -4.64 -10.29 -1.65
N ASP A 428 -4.09 -10.62 -0.47
CA ASP A 428 -4.61 -10.06 0.78
C ASP A 428 -4.23 -8.58 0.82
N PHE A 429 -5.24 -7.71 0.85
CA PHE A 429 -5.13 -6.25 0.89
C PHE A 429 -4.47 -5.80 2.21
N LYS A 430 -3.14 -5.91 2.30
CA LYS A 430 -2.35 -5.47 3.46
C LYS A 430 -2.37 -3.96 3.66
N ASP A 431 -2.73 -3.22 2.61
CA ASP A 431 -2.95 -1.77 2.63
C ASP A 431 -4.03 -1.34 3.64
N GLU A 432 -4.78 -2.30 4.18
CA GLU A 432 -5.77 -2.03 5.20
C GLU A 432 -5.18 -1.90 6.60
N TYR A 433 -4.04 -2.52 6.92
CA TYR A 433 -3.47 -2.38 8.26
C TYR A 433 -2.70 -1.08 8.39
N ALA A 434 -3.13 -0.20 9.28
CA ALA A 434 -2.38 0.99 9.65
C ALA A 434 -1.03 0.57 10.24
N ILE A 435 0.06 0.89 9.52
CA ILE A 435 1.41 0.72 10.04
C ILE A 435 1.92 2.10 10.45
N ASN A 436 2.31 2.22 11.71
CA ASN A 436 2.86 3.46 12.23
C ASN A 436 4.30 3.61 11.73
N ALA A 437 4.48 4.28 10.59
CA ALA A 437 5.81 4.57 10.04
C ALA A 437 6.69 5.45 10.96
N SER A 438 6.09 6.04 12.00
CA SER A 438 6.77 6.79 13.07
C SER A 438 7.03 5.97 14.34
N ASP A 439 6.75 4.66 14.32
CA ASP A 439 7.11 3.80 15.43
C ASP A 439 8.64 3.64 15.47
N ASN A 440 9.25 4.26 16.48
CA ASN A 440 10.68 4.09 16.81
C ASN A 440 10.96 2.71 17.43
N SER A 441 10.01 1.79 17.33
CA SER A 441 10.11 0.45 17.86
C SER A 441 11.32 -0.30 17.30
N ASN A 442 11.91 -1.11 18.18
CA ASN A 442 13.10 -1.92 17.90
C ASN A 442 12.80 -3.11 16.96
N TYR A 443 11.80 -3.01 16.08
CA TYR A 443 11.43 -4.05 15.14
C TYR A 443 12.31 -4.00 13.90
N PHE A 444 12.92 -5.14 13.57
CA PHE A 444 13.61 -5.33 12.29
C PHE A 444 12.67 -5.94 11.23
N SER A 445 11.44 -6.29 11.61
CA SER A 445 10.45 -6.82 10.69
C SER A 445 9.04 -6.39 11.06
N PHE A 446 8.29 -6.03 10.03
CA PHE A 446 6.87 -5.72 10.12
C PHE A 446 6.02 -6.80 9.43
N VAL A 447 6.45 -8.05 9.40
CA VAL A 447 5.55 -9.15 9.00
C VAL A 447 4.46 -9.36 10.04
N ARG A 448 3.31 -9.90 9.63
CA ARG A 448 2.23 -10.27 10.56
C ARG A 448 2.72 -11.36 11.51
N PRO A 449 2.69 -11.14 12.84
CA PRO A 449 3.17 -12.13 13.78
C PRO A 449 2.30 -13.39 13.80
N LEU A 450 2.95 -14.52 14.09
CA LEU A 450 2.29 -15.79 14.34
C LEU A 450 1.94 -15.91 15.81
N GLU A 451 0.72 -16.36 16.10
CA GLU A 451 0.34 -16.64 17.47
C GLU A 451 0.92 -18.00 17.89
N ILE A 452 1.92 -17.99 18.77
CA ILE A 452 2.47 -19.22 19.34
C ILE A 452 1.81 -19.45 20.69
N ARG A 453 1.17 -20.61 20.87
CA ARG A 453 0.51 -21.00 22.13
C ARG A 453 1.19 -22.20 22.78
N TYR A 454 1.32 -22.17 24.09
CA TYR A 454 1.70 -23.31 24.92
C TYR A 454 0.60 -23.57 25.95
N GLN A 455 0.08 -24.80 26.01
CA GLN A 455 -1.04 -25.17 26.88
C GLN A 455 -2.24 -24.22 26.76
N GLY A 456 -2.56 -23.81 25.53
CA GLY A 456 -3.66 -22.90 25.21
C GLY A 456 -3.38 -21.40 25.46
N LYS A 457 -2.27 -21.04 26.11
CA LYS A 457 -1.89 -19.65 26.42
C LYS A 457 -0.92 -19.08 25.38
N PRO A 458 -1.12 -17.86 24.89
CA PRO A 458 -0.18 -17.23 23.96
C PRO A 458 1.15 -16.89 24.64
N ILE A 459 2.25 -17.09 23.91
CA ILE A 459 3.57 -16.59 24.28
C ILE A 459 3.60 -15.08 24.04
N LYS A 460 4.01 -14.33 25.06
CA LYS A 460 4.15 -12.87 24.97
C LYS A 460 5.57 -12.50 24.55
N TYR A 461 5.69 -11.70 23.50
CA TYR A 461 6.95 -11.16 22.99
C TYR A 461 7.29 -9.84 23.67
N SER A 462 8.55 -9.68 24.06
CA SER A 462 9.05 -8.47 24.74
C SER A 462 9.76 -7.49 23.80
N LYS A 463 10.11 -7.95 22.60
CA LYS A 463 10.71 -7.18 21.50
C LYS A 463 10.07 -7.64 20.19
N GLN A 464 10.84 -7.84 19.12
CA GLN A 464 10.35 -8.42 17.86
C GLN A 464 9.46 -9.62 18.08
N SER A 465 8.20 -9.46 17.66
CA SER A 465 7.19 -10.50 17.62
C SER A 465 7.66 -11.68 16.77
N SER A 466 7.00 -12.83 16.88
CA SER A 466 7.30 -13.94 16.00
C SER A 466 7.20 -13.56 14.52
N PHE A 467 7.99 -14.23 13.69
CA PHE A 467 8.03 -13.96 12.25
C PHE A 467 8.43 -15.20 11.48
N GLU A 468 8.17 -15.20 10.17
CA GLU A 468 8.73 -16.19 9.26
C GLU A 468 9.99 -15.62 8.58
N GLY A 469 11.11 -16.34 8.70
CA GLY A 469 12.37 -15.95 8.08
C GLY A 469 12.38 -16.24 6.58
N GLU A 470 13.44 -15.84 5.89
CA GLU A 470 13.63 -16.10 4.46
C GLU A 470 13.48 -17.60 4.08
N ASN A 471 13.90 -18.48 4.98
CA ASN A 471 13.87 -19.94 4.83
C ASN A 471 12.49 -20.58 5.15
N GLY A 472 11.47 -19.78 5.43
CA GLY A 472 10.12 -20.28 5.74
C GLY A 472 9.98 -20.87 7.14
N LEU A 473 11.03 -20.79 7.98
CA LEU A 473 10.96 -21.22 9.37
C LEU A 473 10.39 -20.11 10.26
N VAL A 474 9.72 -20.52 11.34
CA VAL A 474 9.13 -19.61 12.30
C VAL A 474 10.11 -19.32 13.42
N TYR A 475 10.35 -18.04 13.65
CA TYR A 475 11.28 -17.51 14.63
C TYR A 475 10.53 -16.82 15.77
N CYS A 476 11.10 -16.90 16.96
CA CYS A 476 10.84 -15.94 18.02
C CYS A 476 12.08 -15.81 18.92
N SER A 477 12.04 -14.85 19.84
CA SER A 477 13.10 -14.65 20.84
C SER A 477 13.27 -15.90 21.69
N LEU A 478 14.50 -16.38 21.84
CA LEU A 478 14.80 -17.54 22.71
C LEU A 478 14.37 -17.29 24.16
N LYS A 479 14.52 -16.04 24.63
CA LYS A 479 14.10 -15.63 25.98
C LYS A 479 12.58 -15.66 26.12
N ASP A 480 11.86 -15.14 25.13
CA ASP A 480 10.39 -15.07 25.20
C ASP A 480 9.78 -16.47 25.05
N LEU A 481 10.38 -17.33 24.19
CA LEU A 481 10.02 -18.73 24.09
C LEU A 481 10.20 -19.46 25.42
N ALA A 482 11.41 -19.38 26.01
CA ALA A 482 11.71 -20.03 27.29
C ALA A 482 10.75 -19.58 28.40
N THR A 483 10.53 -18.26 28.50
CA THR A 483 9.58 -17.68 29.47
C THR A 483 8.16 -18.19 29.23
N GLY A 484 7.69 -18.21 27.98
CA GLY A 484 6.33 -18.60 27.63
C GLY A 484 6.03 -20.09 27.85
N ILE A 485 7.05 -20.96 27.74
CA ILE A 485 6.91 -22.40 27.99
C ILE A 485 7.35 -22.83 29.39
N GLY A 486 7.81 -21.89 30.23
CA GLY A 486 8.33 -22.20 31.57
C GLY A 486 9.66 -22.97 31.56
N ALA A 487 10.48 -22.82 30.52
CA ALA A 487 11.81 -23.42 30.45
C ALA A 487 12.86 -22.54 31.17
N GLU A 488 13.84 -23.18 31.78
CA GLU A 488 15.05 -22.50 32.24
C GLU A 488 15.90 -22.07 31.05
N ILE A 489 16.48 -20.87 31.11
CA ILE A 489 17.37 -20.35 30.07
C ILE A 489 18.74 -20.03 30.65
N LYS A 490 19.78 -20.54 30.00
CA LYS A 490 21.18 -20.27 30.35
C LYS A 490 21.94 -19.79 29.11
N VAL A 491 22.52 -18.60 29.21
CA VAL A 491 23.38 -18.03 28.17
C VAL A 491 24.82 -18.46 28.45
N GLU A 492 25.45 -19.08 27.47
CA GLU A 492 26.85 -19.50 27.49
C GLU A 492 27.62 -18.78 26.37
N PRO A 493 28.96 -18.69 26.42
CA PRO A 493 29.74 -18.08 25.34
C PRO A 493 29.46 -18.77 23.99
N GLY A 494 28.79 -18.06 23.09
CA GLY A 494 28.44 -18.56 21.75
C GLY A 494 27.23 -19.50 21.69
N ALA A 495 26.51 -19.76 22.79
CA ALA A 495 25.35 -20.65 22.79
C ALA A 495 24.29 -20.24 23.81
N VAL A 496 23.05 -20.67 23.58
CA VAL A 496 21.94 -20.53 24.55
C VAL A 496 21.33 -21.89 24.78
N LYS A 497 21.19 -22.28 26.04
CA LYS A 497 20.58 -23.55 26.46
C LYS A 497 19.22 -23.28 27.07
N LEU A 498 18.21 -24.00 26.59
CA LEU A 498 16.87 -24.03 27.17
C LEU A 498 16.66 -25.41 27.78
N THR A 499 16.12 -25.47 29.01
CA THR A 499 15.83 -26.73 29.70
C THR A 499 14.38 -26.76 30.16
N LEU A 500 13.65 -27.81 29.79
CA LEU A 500 12.26 -28.03 30.20
C LEU A 500 12.10 -29.49 30.60
N ASN A 501 11.59 -29.75 31.82
CA ASN A 501 11.33 -31.11 32.33
C ASN A 501 12.51 -32.09 32.12
N GLY A 502 13.75 -31.61 32.36
CA GLY A 502 14.97 -32.41 32.21
C GLY A 502 15.47 -32.60 30.77
N LYS A 503 14.76 -32.11 29.75
CA LYS A 503 15.21 -32.10 28.35
C LYS A 503 15.86 -30.76 28.02
N THR A 504 16.97 -30.79 27.28
CA THR A 504 17.75 -29.60 26.95
C THR A 504 17.83 -29.39 25.44
N ALA A 505 17.52 -28.18 24.98
CA ALA A 505 17.81 -27.71 23.63
C ALA A 505 18.97 -26.71 23.69
N THR A 506 20.01 -26.95 22.88
CA THR A 506 21.16 -26.03 22.74
C THR A 506 21.08 -25.33 21.38
N VAL A 507 21.19 -24.01 21.39
CA VAL A 507 21.18 -23.16 20.20
C VAL A 507 22.55 -22.51 20.07
N ASP A 508 23.29 -22.83 19.00
CA ASP A 508 24.56 -22.19 18.67
C ASP A 508 24.29 -20.80 18.06
N LEU A 509 24.82 -19.74 18.68
CA LEU A 509 24.63 -18.36 18.22
C LEU A 509 25.39 -18.04 16.93
N LYS A 510 26.29 -18.93 16.48
CA LYS A 510 26.98 -18.82 15.19
C LYS A 510 26.27 -19.56 14.07
N ASP A 511 25.20 -20.30 14.37
CA ASP A 511 24.38 -20.94 13.35
C ASP A 511 23.82 -19.88 12.40
N LYS A 512 23.90 -20.14 11.08
CA LYS A 512 23.43 -19.22 10.04
C LYS A 512 21.92 -18.96 10.11
N GLN A 513 21.17 -19.84 10.76
CA GLN A 513 19.74 -19.66 11.00
C GLN A 513 19.49 -18.74 12.20
N VAL A 514 20.43 -18.55 13.12
CA VAL A 514 20.20 -17.69 14.29
C VAL A 514 20.38 -16.22 13.91
N ILE A 515 19.37 -15.42 14.23
CA ILE A 515 19.40 -13.97 14.02
C ILE A 515 19.69 -13.32 15.36
N THR A 516 20.77 -12.55 15.43
CA THR A 516 21.06 -11.69 16.59
C THR A 516 20.80 -10.24 16.24
N TYR A 517 19.86 -9.61 16.93
CA TYR A 517 19.48 -8.22 16.72
C TYR A 517 19.31 -7.50 18.05
N ALA A 518 19.97 -6.34 18.21
CA ALA A 518 19.91 -5.53 19.42
C ALA A 518 20.08 -6.33 20.73
N GLY A 519 21.05 -7.26 20.74
CA GLY A 519 21.36 -8.13 21.88
C GLY A 519 20.36 -9.26 22.15
N THR A 520 19.39 -9.49 21.26
CA THR A 520 18.42 -10.59 21.37
C THR A 520 18.65 -11.62 20.28
N ALA A 521 18.63 -12.90 20.66
CA ALA A 521 18.76 -14.03 19.76
C ALA A 521 17.38 -14.58 19.38
N TYR A 522 17.15 -14.72 18.08
CA TYR A 522 15.95 -15.27 17.46
C TYR A 522 16.36 -16.54 16.71
N ALA A 523 15.61 -17.63 16.90
CA ALA A 523 15.93 -18.91 16.29
C ALA A 523 14.67 -19.67 15.84
N PRO A 524 14.81 -20.62 14.91
CA PRO A 524 13.69 -21.46 14.48
C PRO A 524 13.13 -22.27 15.65
N ILE A 525 11.85 -22.10 15.95
CA ILE A 525 11.28 -22.69 17.17
C ILE A 525 11.06 -24.20 17.08
N LYS A 526 10.84 -24.73 15.86
CA LYS A 526 10.42 -26.13 15.66
C LYS A 526 11.44 -27.14 16.20
N SER A 527 12.72 -26.97 15.89
CA SER A 527 13.78 -27.89 16.37
C SER A 527 13.97 -27.78 17.88
N ILE A 528 13.87 -26.56 18.43
CA ILE A 528 14.02 -26.28 19.85
C ILE A 528 12.94 -27.01 20.65
N VAL A 529 11.66 -26.79 20.30
CA VAL A 529 10.54 -27.37 21.07
C VAL A 529 10.50 -28.90 20.99
N LEU A 530 10.87 -29.49 19.85
CA LEU A 530 10.99 -30.94 19.70
C LEU A 530 12.10 -31.51 20.61
N ASN A 531 13.25 -30.83 20.70
CA ASN A 531 14.35 -31.23 21.58
C ASN A 531 14.00 -31.06 23.07
N LEU A 532 13.14 -30.09 23.40
CA LEU A 532 12.54 -29.93 24.73
C LEU A 532 11.43 -30.96 25.01
N GLY A 533 11.09 -31.80 24.04
CA GLY A 533 10.10 -32.87 24.18
C GLY A 533 8.65 -32.45 24.00
N LEU A 534 8.40 -31.27 23.43
CA LEU A 534 7.07 -30.79 23.06
C LEU A 534 6.73 -31.17 21.62
N GLN A 535 5.45 -31.17 21.28
CA GLN A 535 4.96 -31.27 19.91
C GLN A 535 4.88 -29.88 19.27
N TYR A 536 5.14 -29.82 17.97
CA TYR A 536 4.94 -28.62 17.15
C TYR A 536 3.78 -28.85 16.18
N LYS A 537 2.65 -28.18 16.40
CA LYS A 537 1.46 -28.30 15.54
C LYS A 537 1.16 -26.98 14.84
N ARG A 538 1.30 -26.99 13.51
CA ARG A 538 0.88 -25.91 12.61
C ARG A 538 0.09 -26.55 11.47
N LYS A 539 -1.14 -26.11 11.23
CA LYS A 539 -2.07 -26.74 10.27
C LYS A 539 -1.47 -26.83 8.86
N ASP A 540 -0.90 -25.72 8.40
CA ASP A 540 -0.22 -25.59 7.11
C ASP A 540 0.73 -24.37 7.15
N GLN A 541 1.41 -24.07 6.05
CA GLN A 541 2.36 -22.96 5.94
C GLN A 541 1.73 -21.56 5.96
N PHE A 542 0.40 -21.45 5.82
CA PHE A 542 -0.36 -20.20 5.83
C PHE A 542 -1.04 -19.97 7.18
N ALA A 543 -1.21 -21.03 7.97
CA ALA A 543 -1.76 -20.97 9.30
C ALA A 543 -0.99 -19.97 10.18
N THR A 544 -1.74 -19.08 10.80
CA THR A 544 -1.22 -17.97 11.61
C THR A 544 -1.05 -18.32 13.08
N GLN A 545 -1.49 -19.51 13.50
CA GLN A 545 -1.40 -20.02 14.85
C GLN A 545 -0.56 -21.31 14.89
N ILE A 546 0.24 -21.45 15.95
CA ILE A 546 1.07 -22.61 16.26
C ILE A 546 0.77 -23.06 17.68
N ASN A 547 0.48 -24.34 17.86
CA ASN A 547 0.29 -24.93 19.19
C ASN A 547 1.50 -25.79 19.57
N LEU A 548 2.01 -25.55 20.78
CA LEU A 548 3.04 -26.30 21.46
C LEU A 548 2.38 -27.12 22.58
N GLU A 549 2.58 -28.44 22.55
CA GLU A 549 1.93 -29.39 23.47
C GLU A 549 2.93 -30.31 24.17
#